data_AF-A0A3D0V828-F1
#
_entry.id   AF-A0A3D0V828-F1
#
_cell.length_a   1.000
_cell.length_b   1.000
_cell.length_c   1.000
_cell.angle_alpha   90.00
_cell.angle_beta   90.00
_cell.angle_gamma   90.00
#
_symmetry.space_group_name_H-M   'P 1'
#
loop_
_entity.id
_entity.type
_entity.pdbx_description
1 polymer ?
#
loop_
_entity_poly.entity_id
_entity_poly.type
_entity_poly.pdbx_seq_one_letter_code
_entity_poly.pdbx_strand_id
1 'polypeptide(L)' 'MADLRILLVDDHPVVRAGLRAMLTEFADFSVAAEAADGDAALRELA' A
#
# COMPACT_ATOMS: atom_id res chain seq x y z
N MET A 1 17.71 -7.21 -6.54
CA MET A 1 16.69 -7.89 -5.73
C MET A 1 15.32 -7.40 -6.17
N ALA A 2 14.31 -8.27 -6.22
CA ALA A 2 12.98 -7.88 -6.66
C ALA A 2 12.25 -7.21 -5.49
N ASP A 3 12.04 -5.90 -5.62
CA ASP A 3 11.26 -5.10 -4.68
C ASP A 3 9.77 -5.51 -4.78
N LEU A 4 9.22 -6.06 -3.69
CA LEU A 4 7.82 -6.43 -3.62
C LEU A 4 6.98 -5.16 -3.46
N ARG A 5 6.30 -4.79 -4.55
CA ARG A 5 5.42 -3.62 -4.61
C ARG A 5 4.05 -3.93 -4.03
N ILE A 6 3.64 -3.15 -3.05
CA ILE A 6 2.41 -3.34 -2.28
C ILE A 6 1.45 -2.16 -2.56
N LEU A 7 0.19 -2.48 -2.87
CA LEU A 7 -0.93 -1.54 -2.89
C LEU A 7 -1.77 -1.77 -1.63
N LEU A 8 -1.92 -0.74 -0.80
CA LEU A 8 -2.76 -0.82 0.41
C LEU A 8 -4.17 -0.33 0.08
N VAL A 9 -5.19 -1.12 0.43
CA VAL A 9 -6.60 -0.77 0.19
C VAL A 9 -7.38 -0.94 1.50
N ASP A 10 -7.78 0.19 2.09
CA ASP A 10 -8.55 0.24 3.35
C ASP A 10 -9.22 1.61 3.45
N ASP A 11 -10.47 1.69 3.91
CA ASP A 11 -11.23 2.94 4.03
C ASP A 11 -10.85 3.77 5.26
N HIS A 12 -10.05 3.22 6.19
CA HIS A 12 -9.59 3.88 7.40
C HIS A 12 -8.16 4.43 7.25
N PRO A 13 -7.95 5.77 7.26
CA PRO A 13 -6.62 6.37 7.12
C PRO A 13 -5.61 5.92 8.19
N VAL A 14 -6.08 5.65 9.41
CA VAL A 14 -5.22 5.21 10.53
C VAL A 14 -4.65 3.81 10.28
N VAL A 15 -5.44 2.90 9.68
CA VAL A 15 -5.00 1.54 9.38
C VAL A 15 -3.92 1.57 8.29
N ARG A 16 -4.13 2.33 7.22
CA ARG A 16 -3.12 2.48 6.14
C ARG A 16 -1.82 3.08 6.66
N ALA A 17 -1.88 4.11 7.50
CA ALA A 17 -0.70 4.71 8.10
C ALA A 17 0.10 3.70 8.95
N GLY A 18 -0.58 2.88 9.75
CA GLY A 18 0.05 1.81 10.53
C GLY A 18 0.69 0.73 9.67
N LEU A 19 -0.04 0.21 8.69
CA LEU A 19 0.46 -0.81 7.75
C LEU A 19 1.65 -0.29 6.94
N ARG A 20 1.58 0.95 6.43
CA ARG A 20 2.69 1.57 5.71
C ARG A 20 3.95 1.68 6.57
N ALA A 21 3.80 2.12 7.82
CA ALA A 21 4.93 2.21 8.75
C ALA A 21 5.58 0.84 8.96
N MET A 22 4.78 -0.20 9.25
CA MET A 22 5.28 -1.56 9.45
C MET A 22 5.94 -2.15 8.20
N LEU A 23 5.34 -1.95 7.02
CA LEU A 23 5.86 -2.53 5.77
C LEU A 23 7.14 -1.84 5.28
N THR A 24 7.34 -0.56 5.60
CA THR A 24 8.55 0.19 5.22
C THR A 24 9.77 -0.24 6.04
N GLU A 25 9.60 -1.00 7.14
CA GLU A 25 10.72 -1.56 7.90
C GLU A 25 11.42 -2.72 7.15
N PHE A 26 10.77 -3.32 6.15
CA PHE A 26 11.34 -4.40 5.36
C PHE A 26 12.03 -3.84 4.11
N ALA A 27 13.33 -4.07 3.99
CA ALA A 27 14.15 -3.52 2.89
C ALA A 27 13.76 -4.01 1.49
N ASP A 28 13.05 -5.14 1.39
CA ASP A 28 12.61 -5.73 0.13
C ASP A 28 11.18 -5.33 -0.25
N PHE A 29 10.49 -4.52 0.57
CA PHE A 29 9.10 -4.11 0.36
C PHE A 29 9.00 -2.62 0.05
N SER A 30 8.06 -2.27 -0.83
CA SER A 30 7.71 -0.89 -1.10
C SER A 30 6.19 -0.72 -1.18
N VAL A 31 5.65 0.25 -0.43
CA VAL A 31 4.26 0.68 -0.62
C VAL A 31 4.21 1.58 -1.85
N ALA A 32 3.74 1.02 -2.97
CA ALA A 32 3.73 1.69 -4.26
C ALA A 32 2.50 2.59 -4.46
N ALA A 33 1.39 2.29 -3.78
CA ALA A 33 0.16 3.06 -3.85
C ALA A 33 -0.75 2.79 -2.63
N GLU A 34 -1.72 3.68 -2.40
CA GLU A 34 -2.76 3.55 -1.38
C GLU A 34 -4.12 3.91 -1.98
N ALA A 35 -5.18 3.21 -1.56
CA ALA A 35 -6.54 3.46 -1.98
C ALA A 35 -7.53 3.33 -0.81
N ALA A 36 -8.62 4.10 -0.86
CA ALA A 36 -9.67 4.06 0.15
C ALA A 36 -10.75 3.00 -0.14
N ASP A 37 -10.83 2.53 -1.38
CA ASP A 37 -11.86 1.61 -1.86
C ASP A 37 -11.36 0.86 -3.11
N GLY A 38 -12.17 -0.08 -3.60
CA GLY A 38 -11.83 -0.91 -4.76
C GLY A 38 -11.71 -0.12 -6.07
N ASP A 39 -12.54 0.89 -6.30
CA ASP A 39 -12.50 1.68 -7.54
C ASP A 39 -11.27 2.60 -7.58
N ALA A 40 -10.87 3.14 -6.43
CA ALA A 40 -9.59 3.82 -6.26
C ALA A 40 -8.43 2.85 -6.47
N ALA A 41 -8.49 1.63 -5.92
CA ALA A 41 -7.44 0.64 -6.07
C ALA A 41 -7.21 0.23 -7.53
N LEU A 42 -8.29 0.00 -8.29
CA LEU A 42 -8.20 -0.35 -9.71
C LEU A 42 -7.58 0.78 -10.56
N ARG A 43 -7.78 2.05 -10.19
CA ARG A 43 -7.16 3.19 -10.88
C ARG A 43 -5.64 3.24 -10.72
N GLU A 44 -5.10 2.68 -9.63
CA GLU A 44 -3.65 2.60 -9.39
C GLU A 44 -2.97 1.44 -10.14
N LEU A 45 -3.75 0.55 -10.78
CA LEU A 45 -3.23 -0.62 -11.54
C LEU A 45 -3.09 -0.38 -13.05
N ALA A 46 -3.48 0.81 -13.54
CA ALA A 46 -3.39 1.18 -14.96
C ALA A 46 -1.96 1.57 -15.37
#